data_AF-A0A917WMG7-F1
#
_entry.id   AF-A0A917WMG7-F1
#
_cell.length_a   1.000
_cell.length_b   1.000
_cell.length_c   1.000
_cell.angle_alpha   90.00
_cell.angle_beta   90.00
_cell.angle_gamma   90.00
#
_symmetry.space_group_name_H-M   'P 1'
#
loop_
_entity.id
_entity.type
_entity.pdbx_description
1 polymer ?
#
loop_
_entity_poly.entity_id
_entity_poly.type
_entity_poly.pdbx_seq_one_letter_code
_entity_poly.pdbx_strand_id
1 'polypeptide(L)'
;MLATLVIGLREGLEAALIVGIIAAFLRRSGRPDALRRMWLGVGIAVAVCVAVGVVLQLVDSALPQRQQEMLECVVAAIAVVMVSYMVLWMRAHSRDLKSDLQAAAGGALAGGGAAALVVMAFLAVFREGFETAVFLLAAFHSTTSPVQASIGAVLGVAVALVLGYLIYRGGVRLNLSRFFRITGVVLVLVAAGLVMSTLRAAYEAGWITVGQQTAVRLDVLARPGSVQESLLTGMLGIRATVPVIELVAWALYLVPMLAVVLWPPRRTPSARTRAALLAGTAAVAAVVAVVLVAVRPAASATGPASVAALGAVRSGSDPAGGQDLSGATLTATGTVDVAPGDGSATLDLRLSDGSVVQGSSELRLAGQESVAGRTALRYDGAAVSAPAAASAGLPATLTREQVAALGGGRLPIGTGDVPRTATFAVDYRDSWIPQVSVDQATGTVLGVALTGTRTVRFAVDGRSLSGGSIRSVSLAPDAATLQARTAAAVDAESAADRRQVLGTVVPALLAVFAAVLLAFAAGAWTRRRPAPVPRPAAATPPLATAAPPGTGR
;
A
#
# COMPACT_ATOMS: atom_id res chain seq x y z
N MET A 1 20.94 2.18 12.21
CA MET A 1 22.36 1.91 12.56
C MET A 1 22.89 0.63 11.91
N LEU A 2 22.24 -0.53 12.06
CA LEU A 2 22.82 -1.80 11.61
C LEU A 2 22.93 -1.91 10.08
N ALA A 3 21.90 -1.47 9.34
CA ALA A 3 21.91 -1.48 7.88
C ALA A 3 23.11 -0.69 7.31
N THR A 4 23.26 0.57 7.76
CA THR A 4 24.37 1.44 7.34
C THR A 4 25.73 0.95 7.81
N LEU A 5 25.81 0.29 8.96
CA LEU A 5 27.02 -0.39 9.44
C LEU A 5 27.43 -1.53 8.52
N VAL A 6 26.50 -2.41 8.13
CA VAL A 6 26.81 -3.56 7.27
C VAL A 6 27.18 -3.11 5.86
N ILE A 7 26.50 -2.09 5.34
CA ILE A 7 26.87 -1.44 4.07
C ILE A 7 28.29 -0.88 4.16
N GLY A 8 28.56 0.01 5.12
CA GLY A 8 29.88 0.64 5.28
C GLY A 8 31.00 -0.37 5.57
N LEU A 9 30.71 -1.44 6.31
CA LEU A 9 31.64 -2.53 6.57
C LEU A 9 31.98 -3.31 5.30
N ARG A 10 30.98 -3.62 4.47
CA ARG A 10 31.17 -4.40 3.24
C ARG A 10 31.94 -3.61 2.21
N GLU A 11 31.41 -2.47 1.77
CA GLU A 11 32.04 -1.67 0.72
C GLU A 11 33.40 -1.14 1.18
N GLY A 12 33.50 -0.74 2.45
CA GLY A 12 34.76 -0.34 3.06
C GLY A 12 35.80 -1.45 3.06
N LEU A 13 35.40 -2.71 3.29
CA LEU A 13 36.34 -3.83 3.30
C LEU A 13 36.82 -4.13 1.87
N GLU A 14 35.94 -4.05 0.88
CA GLU A 14 36.28 -4.24 -0.54
C GLU A 14 37.30 -3.20 -1.01
N ALA A 15 37.03 -1.92 -0.72
CA ALA A 15 37.96 -0.83 -0.99
C ALA A 15 39.30 -1.04 -0.24
N ALA A 16 39.26 -1.39 1.05
CA ALA A 16 40.46 -1.62 1.86
C ALA A 16 41.29 -2.80 1.37
N LEU A 17 40.66 -3.86 0.85
CA LEU A 17 41.35 -5.01 0.27
C LEU A 17 42.06 -4.64 -1.03
N ILE A 18 41.39 -3.92 -1.94
CA ILE A 18 42.00 -3.50 -3.21
C ILE A 18 43.18 -2.56 -2.93
N VAL A 19 42.98 -1.52 -2.11
CA VAL A 19 44.04 -0.58 -1.72
C VAL A 19 45.17 -1.32 -1.00
N GLY A 20 44.86 -2.26 -0.11
CA GLY A 20 45.85 -3.07 0.62
C GLY A 20 46.72 -3.92 -0.30
N ILE A 21 46.14 -4.54 -1.33
CA ILE A 21 46.88 -5.34 -2.32
C ILE A 21 47.81 -4.45 -3.14
N ILE A 22 47.33 -3.31 -3.62
CA ILE A 22 48.13 -2.36 -4.42
C ILE A 22 49.25 -1.75 -3.55
N ALA A 23 48.94 -1.39 -2.31
CA ALA A 23 49.92 -0.86 -1.35
C ALA A 23 51.02 -1.88 -1.05
N ALA A 24 50.65 -3.16 -0.83
CA ALA A 24 51.60 -4.24 -0.62
C ALA A 24 52.52 -4.41 -1.84
N PHE A 25 51.94 -4.33 -3.04
CA PHE A 25 52.65 -4.46 -4.30
C PHE A 25 53.63 -3.31 -4.55
N LEU A 26 53.21 -2.05 -4.36
CA LEU A 26 54.06 -0.87 -4.50
C LEU A 26 55.21 -0.85 -3.49
N ARG A 27 54.94 -1.29 -2.25
CA ARG A 27 55.96 -1.44 -1.20
C ARG A 27 57.00 -2.50 -1.57
N ARG A 28 56.55 -3.65 -2.12
CA ARG A 28 57.44 -4.74 -2.54
C ARG A 28 58.28 -4.39 -3.77
N SER A 29 57.77 -3.49 -4.61
CA SER A 29 58.45 -3.00 -5.82
C SER A 29 59.43 -1.84 -5.56
N GLY A 30 59.64 -1.44 -4.30
CA GLY A 30 60.62 -0.42 -3.93
C GLY A 30 60.28 0.99 -4.44
N ARG A 31 59.01 1.32 -4.69
CA ARG A 31 58.58 2.63 -5.22
C ARG A 31 57.80 3.45 -4.18
N PRO A 32 58.45 4.06 -3.17
CA PRO A 32 57.77 4.84 -2.14
C PRO A 32 57.05 6.08 -2.70
N ASP A 33 57.56 6.67 -3.79
CA ASP A 33 56.92 7.82 -4.44
C ASP A 33 55.53 7.48 -5.01
N ALA A 34 55.42 6.31 -5.64
CA ALA A 34 54.15 5.82 -6.17
C ALA A 34 53.17 5.47 -5.05
N LEU A 35 53.66 4.95 -3.93
CA LEU A 35 52.83 4.70 -2.75
C LEU A 35 52.24 6.00 -2.18
N ARG A 36 53.03 7.08 -2.10
CA ARG A 36 52.56 8.40 -1.65
C ARG A 36 51.51 8.99 -2.61
N ARG A 37 51.74 8.88 -3.92
CA ARG A 37 50.76 9.29 -4.96
C ARG A 37 49.47 8.47 -4.91
N MET A 38 49.56 7.18 -4.61
CA MET A 38 48.38 6.31 -4.42
C MET A 38 47.52 6.80 -3.26
N TRP A 39 48.12 7.10 -2.10
CA TRP A 39 47.37 7.63 -0.94
C TRP A 39 46.74 8.99 -1.23
N LEU A 40 47.40 9.85 -2.00
CA LEU A 40 46.79 11.10 -2.47
C LEU A 40 45.57 10.81 -3.37
N GLY A 41 45.69 9.87 -4.32
CA GLY A 41 44.57 9.44 -5.16
C GLY A 41 43.40 8.91 -4.33
N VAL A 42 43.66 8.00 -3.38
CA VAL A 42 42.64 7.48 -2.46
C VAL A 42 41.97 8.61 -1.67
N GLY A 43 42.75 9.57 -1.15
CA GLY A 43 42.21 10.73 -0.44
C GLY A 43 41.30 11.59 -1.31
N ILE A 44 41.69 11.85 -2.58
CA ILE A 44 40.86 12.57 -3.54
C ILE A 44 39.58 11.79 -3.84
N ALA A 45 39.67 10.47 -4.06
CA ALA A 45 38.51 9.63 -4.33
C ALA A 45 37.49 9.69 -3.19
N VAL A 46 37.96 9.58 -1.94
CA VAL A 46 37.11 9.71 -0.75
C VAL A 46 36.48 11.11 -0.67
N ALA A 47 37.26 12.17 -0.90
CA ALA A 47 36.75 13.53 -0.88
C ALA A 47 35.65 13.76 -1.93
N VAL A 48 35.82 13.20 -3.14
CA VAL A 48 34.80 13.26 -4.20
C VAL A 48 33.54 12.48 -3.78
N CYS A 49 33.67 11.29 -3.18
CA CYS A 49 32.50 10.52 -2.73
C CYS A 49 31.72 11.25 -1.63
N VAL A 50 32.42 11.86 -0.67
CA VAL A 50 31.79 12.70 0.36
C VAL A 50 31.10 13.91 -0.26
N ALA A 51 31.75 14.59 -1.21
CA ALA A 51 31.16 15.72 -1.92
C ALA A 51 29.89 15.32 -2.67
N VAL A 52 29.88 14.18 -3.36
CA VAL A 52 28.68 13.64 -4.03
C VAL A 52 27.57 13.39 -3.03
N GLY A 53 27.86 12.74 -1.89
CA GLY A 53 26.87 12.50 -0.84
C GLY A 53 26.26 13.79 -0.28
N VAL A 54 27.10 14.79 0.00
CA VAL A 54 26.66 16.11 0.49
C VAL A 54 25.82 16.83 -0.56
N VAL A 55 26.25 16.85 -1.83
CA VAL A 55 25.50 17.50 -2.91
C VAL A 55 24.13 16.85 -3.10
N LEU A 56 24.05 15.50 -3.08
CA LEU A 56 22.76 14.80 -3.18
C LEU A 56 21.83 15.17 -2.04
N GLN A 57 22.34 15.25 -0.81
CA GLN A 57 21.53 15.63 0.36
C GLN A 57 21.07 17.09 0.33
N LEU A 58 21.92 18.01 -0.15
CA LEU A 58 21.57 19.42 -0.30
C LEU A 58 20.51 19.63 -1.39
N VAL A 59 20.63 18.92 -2.52
CA VAL A 59 19.63 18.94 -3.60
C VAL A 59 18.30 18.42 -3.09
N ASP A 60 18.29 17.28 -2.39
CA ASP A 60 17.08 16.69 -1.81
C ASP A 60 16.37 17.66 -0.85
N SER A 61 17.13 18.27 0.07
CA SER A 61 16.59 19.22 1.05
C SER A 61 15.99 20.49 0.44
N ALA A 62 16.36 20.83 -0.80
CA ALA A 62 15.87 22.02 -1.51
C ALA A 62 14.60 21.75 -2.34
N LEU A 63 14.22 20.48 -2.53
CA LEU A 63 13.03 20.11 -3.31
C LEU A 63 11.74 20.29 -2.49
N PRO A 64 10.58 20.56 -3.12
CA PRO A 64 9.31 20.51 -2.42
C PRO A 64 8.94 19.07 -2.02
N GLN A 65 8.12 18.93 -0.98
CA GLN A 65 7.77 17.64 -0.33
C GLN A 65 7.47 16.50 -1.31
N ARG A 66 6.60 16.76 -2.31
CA ARG A 66 6.24 15.74 -3.29
C ARG A 66 7.43 15.29 -4.15
N GLN A 67 8.30 16.22 -4.56
CA GLN A 67 9.49 15.87 -5.33
C GLN A 67 10.54 15.15 -4.47
N GLN A 68 10.62 15.42 -3.16
CA GLN A 68 11.46 14.65 -2.22
C GLN A 68 11.02 13.19 -2.16
N GLU A 69 9.72 12.94 -2.00
CA GLU A 69 9.15 11.58 -1.99
C GLU A 69 9.38 10.86 -3.33
N MET A 70 9.27 11.57 -4.46
CA MET A 70 9.61 11.02 -5.79
C MET A 70 11.09 10.65 -5.89
N LEU A 71 11.99 11.51 -5.40
CA LEU A 71 13.43 11.25 -5.41
C LEU A 71 13.78 10.08 -4.51
N GLU A 72 13.21 10.01 -3.31
CA GLU A 72 13.34 8.89 -2.38
C GLU A 72 12.94 7.58 -3.05
N CYS A 73 11.77 7.56 -3.70
CA CYS A 73 11.29 6.38 -4.42
C CYS A 73 12.29 5.91 -5.49
N VAL A 74 12.82 6.84 -6.29
CA VAL A 74 13.75 6.52 -7.38
C VAL A 74 15.08 6.03 -6.84
N VAL A 75 15.65 6.73 -5.85
CA VAL A 75 16.93 6.37 -5.23
C VAL A 75 16.83 5.03 -4.53
N ALA A 76 15.75 4.77 -3.78
CA ALA A 76 15.51 3.48 -3.13
C ALA A 76 15.34 2.35 -4.16
N ALA A 77 14.60 2.57 -5.25
CA ALA A 77 14.44 1.59 -6.33
C ALA A 77 15.80 1.24 -6.99
N ILE A 78 16.61 2.26 -7.31
CA ILE A 78 17.96 2.07 -7.86
C ILE A 78 18.84 1.30 -6.86
N ALA A 79 18.79 1.67 -5.58
CA ALA A 79 19.55 0.99 -4.53
C ALA A 79 19.17 -0.50 -4.44
N VAL A 80 17.88 -0.84 -4.44
CA VAL A 80 17.43 -2.25 -4.43
C VAL A 80 17.99 -3.04 -5.61
N VAL A 81 17.92 -2.48 -6.83
CA VAL A 81 18.44 -3.14 -8.03
C VAL A 81 19.95 -3.34 -7.94
N MET A 82 20.68 -2.32 -7.48
CA MET A 82 22.14 -2.36 -7.41
C MET A 82 22.63 -3.31 -6.31
N VAL A 83 22.03 -3.28 -5.10
CA VAL A 83 22.32 -4.26 -4.03
C VAL A 83 22.04 -5.67 -4.53
N SER A 84 20.89 -5.89 -5.17
CA SER A 84 20.52 -7.20 -5.71
C SER A 84 21.56 -7.71 -6.71
N TYR A 85 21.92 -6.86 -7.67
CA TYR A 85 22.93 -7.18 -8.67
C TYR A 85 24.26 -7.56 -8.02
N MET A 86 24.72 -6.77 -7.06
CA MET A 86 26.01 -6.97 -6.40
C MET A 86 26.02 -8.24 -5.54
N VAL A 87 24.96 -8.51 -4.77
CA VAL A 87 24.85 -9.75 -3.98
C VAL A 87 24.90 -10.98 -4.90
N LEU A 88 24.22 -10.93 -6.06
CA LEU A 88 24.26 -12.00 -7.06
C LEU A 88 25.65 -12.13 -7.71
N TRP A 89 26.30 -11.01 -8.02
CA TRP A 89 27.63 -10.97 -8.64
C TRP A 89 28.71 -11.54 -7.72
N MET A 90 28.72 -11.11 -6.45
CA MET A 90 29.64 -11.60 -5.43
C MET A 90 29.47 -13.09 -5.16
N ARG A 91 28.21 -13.56 -5.10
CA ARG A 91 27.94 -14.98 -4.92
C ARG A 91 28.57 -15.83 -6.05
N ALA A 92 28.56 -15.31 -7.28
CA ALA A 92 29.17 -15.98 -8.43
C ALA A 92 30.71 -15.94 -8.40
N HIS A 93 31.33 -14.82 -7.96
CA HIS A 93 32.79 -14.60 -8.09
C HIS A 93 33.60 -14.75 -6.79
N SER A 94 32.95 -14.98 -5.63
CA SER A 94 33.60 -15.04 -4.31
C SER A 94 34.68 -16.11 -4.09
N ARG A 95 34.82 -17.07 -5.02
CA ARG A 95 35.81 -18.16 -4.93
C ARG A 95 37.11 -17.81 -5.67
N ASP A 96 36.98 -17.11 -6.77
CA ASP A 96 38.08 -16.79 -7.70
C ASP A 96 38.65 -15.38 -7.44
N LEU A 97 37.95 -14.55 -6.65
CA LEU A 97 38.38 -13.18 -6.30
C LEU A 97 39.85 -13.08 -5.89
N LYS A 98 40.35 -14.04 -5.10
CA LYS A 98 41.75 -14.05 -4.66
C LYS A 98 42.71 -14.33 -5.82
N SER A 99 42.41 -15.30 -6.68
CA SER A 99 43.26 -15.61 -7.84
C SER A 99 43.16 -14.53 -8.90
N ASP A 100 41.98 -13.95 -9.11
CA ASP A 100 41.74 -12.90 -10.09
C ASP A 100 42.44 -11.59 -9.69
N LEU A 101 42.41 -11.24 -8.39
CA LEU A 101 43.18 -10.10 -7.86
C LEU A 101 44.68 -10.35 -7.94
N GLN A 102 45.14 -11.58 -7.69
CA GLN A 102 46.55 -11.96 -7.84
C GLN A 102 47.00 -11.95 -9.32
N ALA A 103 46.15 -12.41 -10.24
CA ALA A 103 46.39 -12.43 -11.67
C ALA A 103 46.35 -11.02 -12.29
N ALA A 104 45.42 -10.16 -11.86
CA ALA A 104 45.35 -8.75 -12.29
C ALA A 104 46.57 -7.95 -11.80
N ALA A 105 47.02 -8.19 -10.57
CA ALA A 105 48.29 -7.64 -10.07
C ALA A 105 49.50 -8.17 -10.86
N GLY A 106 49.46 -9.45 -11.25
CA GLY A 106 50.44 -10.10 -12.12
C GLY A 106 50.44 -9.61 -13.58
N GLY A 107 49.29 -9.19 -14.12
CA GLY A 107 49.15 -8.66 -15.48
C GLY A 107 49.54 -7.18 -15.59
N ALA A 108 49.26 -6.39 -14.56
CA ALA A 108 49.71 -4.99 -14.49
C ALA A 108 51.24 -4.87 -14.52
N LEU A 109 51.96 -5.87 -13.97
CA LEU A 109 53.41 -6.02 -14.06
C LEU A 109 53.94 -6.12 -15.50
N ALA A 110 53.15 -6.67 -16.42
CA ALA A 110 53.60 -6.92 -17.79
C ALA A 110 53.43 -5.72 -18.74
N GLY A 111 52.65 -4.69 -18.36
CA GLY A 111 52.32 -3.60 -19.29
C GLY A 111 52.02 -2.21 -18.70
N GLY A 112 51.89 -2.02 -17.38
CA GLY A 112 51.46 -0.74 -16.80
C GLY A 112 52.36 -0.23 -15.68
N GLY A 113 53.06 0.87 -15.90
CA GLY A 113 53.91 1.53 -14.90
C GLY A 113 53.15 1.95 -13.63
N ALA A 114 53.87 2.32 -12.57
CA ALA A 114 53.31 2.64 -11.25
C ALA A 114 52.16 3.69 -11.23
N ALA A 115 52.01 4.50 -12.27
CA ALA A 115 50.87 5.39 -12.46
C ALA A 115 49.54 4.64 -12.70
N ALA A 116 49.55 3.53 -13.45
CA ALA A 116 48.35 2.71 -13.70
C ALA A 116 47.79 2.11 -12.39
N LEU A 117 48.68 1.73 -11.46
CA LEU A 117 48.29 1.23 -10.15
C LEU A 117 47.67 2.31 -9.26
N VAL A 118 48.17 3.56 -9.35
CA VAL A 118 47.60 4.71 -8.65
C VAL A 118 46.19 5.01 -9.18
N VAL A 119 46.02 5.04 -10.50
CA VAL A 119 44.71 5.24 -11.13
C VAL A 119 43.75 4.09 -10.79
N MET A 120 44.23 2.85 -10.78
CA MET A 120 43.41 1.69 -10.43
C MET A 120 42.94 1.76 -8.96
N ALA A 121 43.81 2.16 -8.03
CA ALA A 121 43.43 2.40 -6.63
C ALA A 121 42.40 3.53 -6.51
N PHE A 122 42.60 4.66 -7.22
CA PHE A 122 41.64 5.76 -7.27
C PHE A 122 40.27 5.30 -7.77
N LEU A 123 40.22 4.63 -8.93
CA LEU A 123 38.97 4.18 -9.55
C LEU A 123 38.25 3.12 -8.71
N ALA A 124 39.00 2.23 -8.07
CA ALA A 124 38.44 1.26 -7.14
C ALA A 124 37.77 1.95 -5.95
N VAL A 125 38.47 2.85 -5.25
CA VAL A 125 37.88 3.58 -4.12
C VAL A 125 36.74 4.49 -4.55
N PHE A 126 36.86 5.16 -5.70
CA PHE A 126 35.80 6.01 -6.23
C PHE A 126 34.54 5.21 -6.54
N ARG A 127 34.68 4.03 -7.17
CA ARG A 127 33.54 3.16 -7.44
C ARG A 127 32.89 2.66 -6.15
N GLU A 128 33.64 2.00 -5.27
CA GLU A 128 33.08 1.46 -4.02
C GLU A 128 32.52 2.59 -3.13
N GLY A 129 33.17 3.76 -3.11
CA GLY A 129 32.73 4.94 -2.37
C GLY A 129 31.46 5.58 -2.96
N PHE A 130 31.32 5.63 -4.29
CA PHE A 130 30.09 6.08 -4.95
C PHE A 130 28.94 5.13 -4.64
N GLU A 131 29.19 3.82 -4.73
CA GLU A 131 28.20 2.81 -4.40
C GLU A 131 27.75 2.92 -2.93
N THR A 132 28.70 3.13 -2.02
CA THR A 132 28.43 3.42 -0.60
C THR A 132 27.57 4.66 -0.43
N ALA A 133 27.88 5.77 -1.12
CA ALA A 133 27.14 7.02 -0.99
C ALA A 133 25.67 6.87 -1.40
N VAL A 134 25.39 6.19 -2.52
CA VAL A 134 24.03 5.92 -2.99
C VAL A 134 23.27 5.03 -2.01
N PHE A 135 23.89 3.97 -1.50
CA PHE A 135 23.25 3.08 -0.52
C PHE A 135 23.00 3.75 0.82
N LEU A 136 23.94 4.57 1.30
CA LEU A 136 23.75 5.32 2.54
C LEU A 136 22.63 6.35 2.40
N LEU A 137 22.51 7.03 1.25
CA LEU A 137 21.41 7.96 1.00
C LEU A 137 20.04 7.24 1.07
N ALA A 138 19.89 6.12 0.35
CA ALA A 138 18.66 5.31 0.42
C ALA A 138 18.36 4.82 1.85
N ALA A 139 19.40 4.40 2.57
CA ALA A 139 19.27 3.94 3.95
C ALA A 139 18.93 5.07 4.93
N PHE A 140 19.41 6.30 4.70
CA PHE A 140 19.10 7.46 5.54
C PHE A 140 17.62 7.83 5.42
N HIS A 141 17.08 7.83 4.21
CA HIS A 141 15.66 8.13 3.97
C HIS A 141 14.74 7.08 4.62
N SER A 142 15.19 5.83 4.65
CA SER A 142 14.41 4.72 5.23
C SER A 142 14.45 4.67 6.77
N THR A 143 15.17 5.57 7.45
CA THR A 143 15.36 5.53 8.92
C THR A 143 14.75 6.72 9.64
N THR A 144 14.21 6.48 10.84
CA THR A 144 13.63 7.52 11.70
C THR A 144 14.67 8.48 12.30
N SER A 145 15.95 8.09 12.34
CA SER A 145 17.04 8.91 12.90
C SER A 145 18.27 8.92 11.99
N PRO A 146 18.49 10.01 11.24
CA PRO A 146 19.66 10.17 10.37
C PRO A 146 20.98 10.09 11.15
N VAL A 147 21.03 10.65 12.36
CA VAL A 147 22.24 10.63 13.22
C VAL A 147 22.67 9.19 13.53
N GLN A 148 21.72 8.35 13.91
CA GLN A 148 21.98 6.93 14.17
C GLN A 148 22.49 6.22 12.90
N ALA A 149 21.90 6.52 11.76
CA ALA A 149 22.32 5.94 10.49
C ALA A 149 23.77 6.36 10.13
N SER A 150 24.14 7.62 10.33
CA SER A 150 25.50 8.13 10.13
C SER A 150 26.53 7.46 11.05
N ILE A 151 26.22 7.31 12.35
CA ILE A 151 27.09 6.59 13.30
C ILE A 151 27.32 5.15 12.84
N GLY A 152 26.25 4.47 12.39
CA GLY A 152 26.36 3.12 11.83
C GLY A 152 27.33 3.06 10.65
N ALA A 153 27.19 3.96 9.68
CA ALA A 153 28.06 4.04 8.51
C ALA A 153 29.54 4.24 8.89
N VAL A 154 29.82 5.22 9.76
CA VAL A 154 31.18 5.53 10.23
C VAL A 154 31.79 4.34 10.96
N LEU A 155 31.02 3.67 11.82
CA LEU A 155 31.49 2.50 12.56
C LEU A 155 31.75 1.32 11.62
N GLY A 156 30.91 1.11 10.62
CA GLY A 156 31.13 0.11 9.56
C GLY A 156 32.45 0.34 8.82
N VAL A 157 32.69 1.57 8.35
CA VAL A 157 33.93 1.95 7.66
C VAL A 157 35.15 1.81 8.59
N ALA A 158 35.03 2.23 9.86
CA ALA A 158 36.12 2.09 10.83
C ALA A 158 36.50 0.63 11.04
N VAL A 159 35.52 -0.27 11.21
CA VAL A 159 35.76 -1.71 11.36
C VAL A 159 36.36 -2.29 10.07
N ALA A 160 35.91 -1.84 8.89
CA ALA A 160 36.49 -2.25 7.62
C ALA A 160 37.97 -1.86 7.48
N LEU A 161 38.33 -0.64 7.87
CA LEU A 161 39.73 -0.17 7.87
C LEU A 161 40.60 -1.00 8.81
N VAL A 162 40.10 -1.30 10.02
CA VAL A 162 40.81 -2.17 10.98
C VAL A 162 41.01 -3.57 10.40
N LEU A 163 39.95 -4.20 9.88
CA LEU A 163 40.04 -5.53 9.27
C LEU A 163 40.96 -5.54 8.05
N GLY A 164 40.85 -4.56 7.16
CA GLY A 164 41.72 -4.40 6.00
C GLY A 164 43.20 -4.27 6.39
N TYR A 165 43.49 -3.49 7.43
CA TYR A 165 44.84 -3.37 7.99
C TYR A 165 45.35 -4.68 8.60
N LEU A 166 44.52 -5.40 9.36
CA LEU A 166 44.89 -6.70 9.94
C LEU A 166 45.16 -7.76 8.85
N ILE A 167 44.38 -7.75 7.77
CA ILE A 167 44.59 -8.61 6.60
C ILE A 167 45.89 -8.25 5.88
N TYR A 168 46.15 -6.95 5.67
CA TYR A 168 47.38 -6.44 5.07
C TYR A 168 48.63 -6.88 5.85
N ARG A 169 48.58 -6.83 7.19
CA ARG A 169 49.68 -7.24 8.07
C ARG A 169 49.79 -8.77 8.22
N GLY A 170 48.89 -9.55 7.61
CA GLY A 170 48.86 -11.01 7.72
C GLY A 170 48.37 -11.54 9.08
N GLY A 171 47.83 -10.66 9.93
CA GLY A 171 47.38 -11.00 11.29
C GLY A 171 46.04 -11.75 11.34
N VAL A 172 45.24 -11.69 10.26
CA VAL A 172 43.93 -12.35 10.20
C VAL A 172 43.76 -13.11 8.88
N ARG A 173 43.46 -14.41 8.98
CA ARG A 173 43.05 -15.24 7.83
C ARG A 173 41.53 -15.31 7.77
N LEU A 174 40.92 -14.32 7.12
CA LEU A 174 39.47 -14.22 7.01
C LEU A 174 38.94 -15.13 5.88
N ASN A 175 37.94 -15.98 6.18
CA ASN A 175 37.27 -16.75 5.13
C ASN A 175 36.28 -15.83 4.40
N LEU A 176 36.77 -15.22 3.32
CA LEU A 176 36.04 -14.22 2.54
C LEU A 176 34.67 -14.73 2.05
N SER A 177 34.59 -16.01 1.65
CA SER A 177 33.34 -16.64 1.20
C SER A 177 32.31 -16.86 2.32
N ARG A 178 32.73 -16.95 3.59
CA ARG A 178 31.80 -16.99 4.74
C ARG A 178 31.36 -15.58 5.11
N PHE A 179 32.30 -14.64 5.16
CA PHE A 179 32.04 -13.24 5.47
C PHE A 179 31.00 -12.65 4.51
N PHE A 180 31.23 -12.73 3.20
CA PHE A 180 30.31 -12.20 2.18
C PHE A 180 28.95 -12.91 2.17
N ARG A 181 28.87 -14.15 2.64
CA ARG A 181 27.59 -14.85 2.76
C ARG A 181 26.77 -14.32 3.93
N ILE A 182 27.40 -14.14 5.09
CA ILE A 182 26.74 -13.61 6.27
C ILE A 182 26.30 -12.16 6.01
N THR A 183 27.21 -11.31 5.52
CA THR A 183 26.86 -9.93 5.18
C THR A 183 25.86 -9.86 4.03
N GLY A 184 25.94 -10.76 3.05
CA GLY A 184 24.95 -10.88 1.98
C GLY A 184 23.53 -11.20 2.47
N VAL A 185 23.37 -12.11 3.45
CA VAL A 185 22.06 -12.37 4.06
C VAL A 185 21.50 -11.12 4.72
N VAL A 186 22.32 -10.40 5.49
CA VAL A 186 21.88 -9.17 6.15
C VAL A 186 21.52 -8.09 5.12
N LEU A 187 22.29 -7.95 4.04
CA LEU A 187 21.96 -7.02 2.96
C LEU A 187 20.68 -7.37 2.23
N VAL A 188 20.36 -8.65 2.04
CA VAL A 188 19.08 -9.07 1.47
C VAL A 188 17.92 -8.65 2.37
N LEU A 189 18.07 -8.78 3.69
CA LEU A 189 17.05 -8.31 4.65
C LEU A 189 16.87 -6.78 4.59
N VAL A 190 17.97 -6.04 4.53
CA VAL A 190 17.96 -4.57 4.39
C VAL A 190 17.32 -4.14 3.07
N ALA A 191 17.71 -4.78 1.97
CA ALA A 191 17.14 -4.48 0.65
C ALA A 191 15.65 -4.84 0.57
N ALA A 192 15.20 -5.87 1.28
CA ALA A 192 13.77 -6.15 1.41
C ALA A 192 13.04 -5.00 2.13
N GLY A 193 13.64 -4.44 3.19
CA GLY A 193 13.13 -3.22 3.82
C GLY A 193 13.11 -2.00 2.89
N LEU A 194 14.12 -1.85 2.03
CA LEU A 194 14.15 -0.81 1.00
C LEU A 194 13.02 -0.99 -0.05
N VAL A 195 12.60 -2.23 -0.34
CA VAL A 195 11.42 -2.47 -1.21
C VAL A 195 10.15 -1.92 -0.56
N MET A 196 9.97 -2.11 0.76
CA MET A 196 8.84 -1.51 1.47
C MET A 196 8.89 0.02 1.44
N SER A 197 10.05 0.63 1.71
CA SER A 197 10.17 2.09 1.66
C SER A 197 9.97 2.66 0.26
N THR A 198 10.44 1.96 -0.78
CA THR A 198 10.21 2.35 -2.18
C THR A 198 8.71 2.43 -2.50
N LEU A 199 7.94 1.40 -2.11
CA LEU A 199 6.48 1.40 -2.36
C LEU A 199 5.75 2.46 -1.55
N ARG A 200 6.25 2.77 -0.36
CA ARG A 200 5.71 3.83 0.46
C ARG A 200 5.95 5.20 -0.14
N ALA A 201 7.19 5.50 -0.54
CA ALA A 201 7.53 6.73 -1.23
C ALA A 201 6.76 6.87 -2.55
N ALA A 202 6.50 5.75 -3.26
CA ALA A 202 5.63 5.74 -4.43
C ALA A 202 4.16 6.07 -4.11
N TYR A 203 3.67 5.70 -2.92
CA TYR A 203 2.34 6.10 -2.46
C TYR A 203 2.28 7.57 -2.07
N GLU A 204 3.24 8.03 -1.28
CA GLU A 204 3.35 9.43 -0.81
C GLU A 204 3.48 10.39 -2.02
N ALA A 205 4.30 10.03 -3.01
CA ALA A 205 4.42 10.75 -4.28
C ALA A 205 3.14 10.76 -5.15
N GLY A 206 2.16 9.89 -4.82
CA GLY A 206 0.93 9.70 -5.57
C GLY A 206 1.07 8.85 -6.84
N TRP A 207 2.13 8.06 -6.98
CA TRP A 207 2.33 7.14 -8.12
C TRP A 207 1.54 5.84 -7.96
N ILE A 208 1.42 5.32 -6.73
CA ILE A 208 0.74 4.05 -6.45
C ILE A 208 -0.24 4.23 -5.29
N THR A 209 -1.53 4.30 -5.57
CA THR A 209 -2.58 4.49 -4.54
C THR A 209 -3.30 3.21 -4.12
N VAL A 210 -2.87 2.06 -4.64
CA VAL A 210 -3.55 0.77 -4.47
C VAL A 210 -2.87 -0.05 -3.37
N GLY A 211 -3.64 -0.77 -2.55
CA GLY A 211 -3.08 -1.76 -1.61
C GLY A 211 -2.59 -1.19 -0.27
N GLN A 212 -3.08 -0.01 0.10
CA GLN A 212 -2.71 0.73 1.32
C GLN A 212 -3.47 0.28 2.58
N GLN A 213 -4.47 -0.58 2.40
CA GLN A 213 -5.14 -1.29 3.49
C GLN A 213 -4.12 -1.99 4.39
N THR A 214 -4.33 -1.90 5.70
CA THR A 214 -3.42 -2.46 6.69
C THR A 214 -3.50 -3.98 6.68
N ALA A 215 -2.39 -4.66 6.34
CA ALA A 215 -2.32 -6.11 6.29
C ALA A 215 -2.08 -6.71 7.67
N VAL A 216 -1.10 -6.15 8.38
CA VAL A 216 -0.67 -6.64 9.68
C VAL A 216 -0.44 -5.43 10.58
N ARG A 217 -0.98 -5.54 11.79
CA ARG A 217 -0.69 -4.65 12.90
C ARG A 217 0.28 -5.34 13.84
N LEU A 218 1.47 -4.79 13.98
CA LEU A 218 2.57 -5.28 14.80
C LEU A 218 2.68 -4.51 16.12
N ASP A 219 1.59 -3.90 16.58
CA ASP A 219 1.49 -3.07 17.79
C ASP A 219 2.17 -3.72 19.03
N VAL A 220 2.10 -5.05 19.11
CA VAL A 220 2.64 -5.86 20.22
C VAL A 220 4.14 -6.13 20.07
N LEU A 221 4.65 -6.26 18.83
CA LEU A 221 6.05 -6.61 18.52
C LEU A 221 6.93 -5.38 18.26
N ALA A 222 6.33 -4.29 17.80
CA ALA A 222 6.96 -3.00 17.55
C ALA A 222 6.33 -1.94 18.48
N ARG A 223 6.56 -2.09 19.80
CA ARG A 223 6.11 -1.07 20.76
C ARG A 223 6.83 0.26 20.47
N PRO A 224 6.10 1.38 20.34
CA PRO A 224 6.67 2.71 20.13
C PRO A 224 7.79 3.02 21.14
N GLY A 225 8.99 3.30 20.64
CA GLY A 225 10.18 3.64 21.44
C GLY A 225 11.02 2.44 21.93
N SER A 226 10.69 1.21 21.53
CA SER A 226 11.47 0.03 21.92
C SER A 226 12.70 -0.21 21.03
N VAL A 227 13.73 -0.85 21.59
CA VAL A 227 14.90 -1.31 20.82
C VAL A 227 14.48 -2.30 19.72
N GLN A 228 13.43 -3.08 19.96
CA GLN A 228 12.87 -4.04 19.00
C GLN A 228 12.23 -3.34 17.80
N GLU A 229 11.43 -2.29 18.02
CA GLU A 229 10.91 -1.44 16.94
C GLU A 229 12.05 -0.77 16.17
N SER A 230 13.06 -0.23 16.86
CA SER A 230 14.21 0.38 16.19
C SER A 230 14.99 -0.61 15.32
N LEU A 231 15.03 -1.89 15.70
CA LEU A 231 15.62 -2.96 14.90
C LEU A 231 14.70 -3.38 13.74
N LEU A 232 13.40 -3.55 13.96
CA LEU A 232 12.44 -3.94 12.93
C LEU A 232 12.26 -2.84 11.88
N THR A 233 12.05 -1.60 12.30
CA THR A 233 11.95 -0.42 11.44
C THR A 233 13.30 -0.10 10.80
N GLY A 234 14.40 -0.13 11.56
CA GLY A 234 15.72 0.29 11.07
C GLY A 234 16.51 -0.75 10.28
N MET A 235 16.23 -2.05 10.42
CA MET A 235 16.89 -3.13 9.66
C MET A 235 15.98 -3.74 8.60
N LEU A 236 14.68 -3.93 8.89
CA LEU A 236 13.74 -4.60 8.00
C LEU A 236 12.76 -3.66 7.32
N GLY A 237 12.76 -2.36 7.66
CA GLY A 237 11.80 -1.38 7.12
C GLY A 237 10.36 -1.60 7.60
N ILE A 238 10.15 -2.53 8.54
CA ILE A 238 8.83 -2.97 9.02
C ILE A 238 8.32 -1.99 10.08
N ARG A 239 7.17 -1.37 9.80
CA ARG A 239 6.48 -0.44 10.71
C ARG A 239 5.43 -1.17 11.56
N ALA A 240 4.87 -0.47 12.56
CA ALA A 240 3.77 -0.97 13.37
C ALA A 240 2.53 -1.33 12.53
N THR A 241 2.25 -0.59 11.45
CA THR A 241 1.22 -0.93 10.47
C THR A 241 1.87 -1.15 9.11
N VAL A 242 1.71 -2.35 8.55
CA VAL A 242 2.28 -2.71 7.24
C VAL A 242 1.14 -2.82 6.22
N PRO A 243 1.13 -1.97 5.18
CA PRO A 243 0.22 -2.11 4.05
C PRO A 243 0.37 -3.45 3.31
N VAL A 244 -0.72 -3.94 2.70
CA VAL A 244 -0.70 -5.20 1.94
C VAL A 244 0.31 -5.18 0.80
N ILE A 245 0.37 -4.08 0.04
CA ILE A 245 1.28 -3.96 -1.10
C ILE A 245 2.75 -4.08 -0.66
N GLU A 246 3.12 -3.45 0.45
CA GLU A 246 4.47 -3.48 0.99
C GLU A 246 4.85 -4.89 1.47
N LEU A 247 3.96 -5.56 2.21
CA LEU A 247 4.21 -6.90 2.75
C LEU A 247 4.39 -7.95 1.65
N VAL A 248 3.52 -7.91 0.64
CA VAL A 248 3.58 -8.86 -0.49
C VAL A 248 4.84 -8.63 -1.31
N ALA A 249 5.17 -7.39 -1.63
CA ALA A 249 6.39 -7.07 -2.38
C ALA A 249 7.66 -7.43 -1.60
N TRP A 250 7.68 -7.18 -0.29
CA TRP A 250 8.76 -7.64 0.59
C TRP A 250 8.94 -9.15 0.55
N ALA A 251 7.85 -9.93 0.62
CA ALA A 251 7.92 -11.38 0.55
C ALA A 251 8.39 -11.88 -0.82
N LEU A 252 7.89 -11.29 -1.91
CA LEU A 252 8.27 -11.60 -3.29
C LEU A 252 9.74 -11.27 -3.58
N TYR A 253 10.33 -10.31 -2.88
CA TYR A 253 11.75 -10.00 -2.97
C TYR A 253 12.59 -10.89 -2.04
N LEU A 254 12.24 -10.94 -0.75
CA LEU A 254 13.05 -11.57 0.29
C LEU A 254 13.17 -13.09 0.09
N VAL A 255 12.05 -13.79 -0.13
CA VAL A 255 12.04 -15.25 -0.17
C VAL A 255 12.92 -15.78 -1.31
N PRO A 256 12.78 -15.30 -2.57
CA PRO A 256 13.64 -15.76 -3.65
C PRO A 256 15.09 -15.35 -3.46
N MET A 257 15.35 -14.11 -3.02
CA MET A 257 16.71 -13.62 -2.89
C MET A 257 17.48 -14.34 -1.77
N LEU A 258 16.82 -14.61 -0.64
CA LEU A 258 17.39 -15.39 0.45
C LEU A 258 17.62 -16.85 0.03
N ALA A 259 16.68 -17.45 -0.69
CA ALA A 259 16.86 -18.77 -1.27
C ALA A 259 18.09 -18.82 -2.17
N VAL A 260 18.28 -17.80 -3.02
CA VAL A 260 19.47 -17.69 -3.87
C VAL A 260 20.74 -17.57 -3.02
N VAL A 261 20.82 -16.65 -2.06
CA VAL A 261 22.03 -16.43 -1.24
C VAL A 261 22.41 -17.65 -0.41
N LEU A 262 21.44 -18.33 0.18
CA LEU A 262 21.67 -19.50 1.04
C LEU A 262 21.88 -20.80 0.25
N TRP A 263 21.59 -20.83 -1.05
CA TRP A 263 21.64 -22.06 -1.83
C TRP A 263 23.07 -22.64 -1.93
N PRO A 264 23.28 -23.92 -1.59
CA PRO A 264 24.60 -24.55 -1.58
C PRO A 264 25.29 -24.49 -2.95
N PRO A 265 26.55 -24.00 -3.04
CA PRO A 265 27.27 -23.92 -4.31
C PRO A 265 27.51 -25.27 -4.99
N ARG A 266 27.51 -26.37 -4.22
CA ARG A 266 27.71 -27.74 -4.75
C ARG A 266 26.44 -28.34 -5.37
N ARG A 267 25.29 -27.73 -5.15
CA ARG A 267 23.98 -28.17 -5.65
C ARG A 267 23.40 -27.17 -6.65
N THR A 268 24.25 -26.40 -7.34
CA THR A 268 23.77 -25.43 -8.34
C THR A 268 23.17 -26.20 -9.52
N PRO A 269 21.86 -26.03 -9.81
CA PRO A 269 21.24 -26.70 -10.94
C PRO A 269 21.89 -26.25 -12.25
N SER A 270 21.86 -27.13 -13.25
CA SER A 270 22.33 -26.80 -14.60
C SER A 270 21.62 -25.55 -15.14
N ALA A 271 22.23 -24.82 -16.09
CA ALA A 271 21.63 -23.61 -16.66
C ALA A 271 20.21 -23.87 -17.23
N ARG A 272 20.00 -25.03 -17.85
CA ARG A 272 18.68 -25.44 -18.38
C ARG A 272 17.68 -25.73 -17.28
N THR A 273 18.09 -26.45 -16.23
CA THR A 273 17.24 -26.73 -15.06
C THR A 273 16.87 -25.44 -14.32
N ARG A 274 17.82 -24.51 -14.16
CA ARG A 274 17.57 -23.19 -13.56
C ARG A 274 16.57 -22.39 -14.39
N ALA A 275 16.73 -22.32 -15.71
CA ALA A 275 15.80 -21.61 -16.57
C ALA A 275 14.39 -22.23 -16.52
N ALA A 276 14.29 -23.56 -16.51
CA ALA A 276 13.03 -24.27 -16.37
C ALA A 276 12.37 -24.02 -15.01
N LEU A 277 13.15 -23.99 -13.92
CA LEU A 277 12.65 -23.65 -12.58
C LEU A 277 12.12 -22.22 -12.54
N LEU A 278 12.87 -21.25 -13.07
CA LEU A 278 12.46 -19.84 -13.11
C LEU A 278 11.17 -19.65 -13.94
N ALA A 279 11.11 -20.26 -15.13
CA ALA A 279 9.92 -20.23 -15.98
C ALA A 279 8.73 -20.94 -15.32
N GLY A 280 8.96 -22.08 -14.65
CA GLY A 280 7.93 -22.80 -13.89
C GLY A 280 7.38 -21.97 -12.73
N THR A 281 8.25 -21.32 -11.95
CA THR A 281 7.84 -20.41 -10.87
C THR A 281 7.08 -19.20 -11.40
N ALA A 282 7.48 -18.65 -12.55
CA ALA A 282 6.77 -17.56 -13.20
C ALA A 282 5.38 -18.00 -13.68
N ALA A 283 5.26 -19.19 -14.25
CA ALA A 283 3.98 -19.75 -14.66
C ALA A 283 3.05 -19.99 -13.47
N VAL A 284 3.55 -20.54 -12.36
CA VAL A 284 2.77 -20.69 -11.12
C VAL A 284 2.31 -19.33 -10.60
N ALA A 285 3.19 -18.33 -10.54
CA ALA A 285 2.83 -16.98 -10.11
C ALA A 285 1.74 -16.36 -11.02
N ALA A 286 1.84 -16.53 -12.34
CA ALA A 286 0.83 -16.06 -13.29
C ALA A 286 -0.52 -16.79 -13.12
N VAL A 287 -0.51 -18.11 -12.91
CA VAL A 287 -1.73 -18.88 -12.63
C VAL A 287 -2.37 -18.43 -11.33
N VAL A 288 -1.58 -18.26 -10.26
CA VAL A 288 -2.10 -17.74 -8.98
C VAL A 288 -2.69 -16.34 -9.17
N ALA A 289 -2.04 -15.46 -9.93
CA ALA A 289 -2.58 -14.14 -10.25
C ALA A 289 -3.95 -14.23 -10.95
N VAL A 290 -4.08 -15.09 -11.97
CA VAL A 290 -5.35 -15.31 -12.69
C VAL A 290 -6.43 -15.89 -11.76
N VAL A 291 -6.08 -16.88 -10.93
CA VAL A 291 -7.02 -17.47 -9.96
C VAL A 291 -7.48 -16.44 -8.94
N LEU A 292 -6.60 -15.59 -8.41
CA LEU A 292 -6.98 -14.53 -7.48
C LEU A 292 -7.92 -13.51 -8.11
N VAL A 293 -7.70 -13.15 -9.38
CA VAL A 293 -8.63 -12.30 -10.14
C VAL A 293 -9.98 -12.99 -10.35
N ALA A 294 -9.99 -14.32 -10.59
CA ALA A 294 -11.21 -15.08 -10.81
C ALA A 294 -12.02 -15.32 -9.51
N VAL A 295 -11.35 -15.47 -8.36
CA VAL A 295 -11.96 -15.74 -7.06
C VAL A 295 -12.26 -14.44 -6.27
N ARG A 296 -11.96 -13.27 -6.85
CA ARG A 296 -12.24 -11.98 -6.19
C ARG A 296 -13.74 -11.86 -5.86
N PRO A 297 -14.11 -11.28 -4.71
CA PRO A 297 -15.52 -11.11 -4.36
C PRO A 297 -16.27 -10.33 -5.47
N ALA A 298 -17.53 -10.67 -5.72
CA ALA A 298 -18.36 -9.88 -6.63
C ALA A 298 -18.60 -8.49 -6.04
N ALA A 299 -18.83 -7.50 -6.92
CA ALA A 299 -19.20 -6.19 -6.44
C ALA A 299 -20.57 -6.22 -5.77
N SER A 300 -20.66 -5.70 -4.54
CA SER A 300 -21.94 -5.43 -3.91
C SER A 300 -22.72 -4.47 -4.81
N ALA A 301 -23.92 -4.87 -5.24
CA ALA A 301 -24.78 -4.00 -6.03
C ALA A 301 -25.18 -2.79 -5.19
N THR A 302 -24.81 -1.58 -5.62
CA THR A 302 -25.34 -0.29 -5.14
C THR A 302 -26.76 -0.06 -5.68
N GLY A 303 -27.59 -1.10 -5.66
CA GLY A 303 -28.98 -1.02 -6.08
C GLY A 303 -29.87 -0.42 -5.00
N PRO A 304 -31.13 -0.10 -5.31
CA PRO A 304 -32.08 0.44 -4.35
C PRO A 304 -32.16 -0.44 -3.11
N ALA A 305 -31.92 0.16 -1.94
CA ALA A 305 -32.01 -0.52 -0.66
C ALA A 305 -33.45 -0.46 -0.15
N SER A 306 -34.09 -1.62 0.04
CA SER A 306 -35.35 -1.68 0.78
C SER A 306 -35.08 -1.45 2.26
N VAL A 307 -35.67 -0.39 2.82
CA VAL A 307 -35.57 -0.03 4.23
C VAL A 307 -36.96 -0.01 4.85
N ALA A 308 -37.08 -0.56 6.06
CA ALA A 308 -38.29 -0.47 6.87
C ALA A 308 -38.03 0.49 8.03
N ALA A 309 -38.94 1.44 8.25
CA ALA A 309 -39.00 2.30 9.42
C ALA A 309 -40.21 1.88 10.25
N LEU A 310 -40.00 1.60 11.53
CA LEU A 310 -41.05 1.26 12.50
C LEU A 310 -41.17 2.42 13.50
N GLY A 311 -42.38 2.83 13.87
CA GLY A 311 -42.51 3.88 14.89
C GLY A 311 -43.91 4.03 15.45
N ALA A 312 -44.01 4.73 16.58
CA ALA A 312 -45.25 4.94 17.31
C ALA A 312 -45.79 6.37 17.12
N VAL A 313 -47.13 6.49 17.09
CA VAL A 313 -47.85 7.76 17.10
C VAL A 313 -47.65 8.42 18.46
N ARG A 314 -46.96 9.58 18.47
CA ARG A 314 -46.58 10.29 19.71
C ARG A 314 -47.68 11.21 20.25
N SER A 315 -48.54 11.75 19.38
CA SER A 315 -49.69 12.57 19.79
C SER A 315 -50.66 12.81 18.63
N GLY A 316 -51.95 12.84 18.96
CA GLY A 316 -53.03 13.23 18.04
C GLY A 316 -54.39 12.99 18.70
N SER A 317 -55.28 13.97 18.63
CA SER A 317 -56.67 13.81 19.05
C SER A 317 -57.53 13.62 17.80
N ASP A 318 -58.41 12.64 17.82
CA ASP A 318 -59.47 12.51 16.82
C ASP A 318 -60.48 13.66 17.02
N PRO A 319 -60.63 14.61 16.09
CA PRO A 319 -61.57 15.71 16.23
C PRO A 319 -63.04 15.26 16.18
N ALA A 320 -63.34 14.03 15.78
CA ALA A 320 -64.70 13.47 15.69
C ALA A 320 -65.19 12.87 17.00
N GLY A 321 -64.34 12.09 17.67
CA GLY A 321 -64.69 11.30 18.86
C GLY A 321 -63.91 11.63 20.13
N GLY A 322 -62.94 12.55 20.08
CA GLY A 322 -62.11 12.92 21.24
C GLY A 322 -61.16 11.82 21.71
N GLN A 323 -60.97 10.76 20.91
CA GLN A 323 -60.05 9.68 21.24
C GLN A 323 -58.59 10.14 21.10
N ASP A 324 -57.80 9.83 22.11
CA ASP A 324 -56.35 9.98 22.06
C ASP A 324 -55.76 8.87 21.20
N LEU A 325 -55.09 9.24 20.10
CA LEU A 325 -54.42 8.32 19.19
C LEU A 325 -52.97 8.06 19.64
N SER A 326 -52.57 8.54 20.82
CA SER A 326 -51.26 8.23 21.41
C SER A 326 -51.09 6.71 21.57
N GLY A 327 -50.00 6.16 20.99
CA GLY A 327 -49.66 4.74 21.11
C GLY A 327 -49.99 3.83 19.92
N ALA A 328 -50.64 4.31 18.86
CA ALA A 328 -50.78 3.49 17.64
C ALA A 328 -49.41 3.23 16.99
N THR A 329 -49.15 1.99 16.53
CA THR A 329 -47.88 1.63 15.87
C THR A 329 -48.05 1.67 14.36
N LEU A 330 -47.21 2.43 13.68
CA LEU A 330 -47.17 2.54 12.23
C LEU A 330 -45.90 1.84 11.71
N THR A 331 -46.06 1.01 10.69
CA THR A 331 -44.94 0.47 9.91
C THR A 331 -44.85 1.25 8.61
N ALA A 332 -43.64 1.46 8.13
CA ALA A 332 -43.36 2.07 6.83
C ALA A 332 -42.28 1.27 6.15
N THR A 333 -42.50 0.89 4.90
CA THR A 333 -41.48 0.34 4.02
C THR A 333 -41.13 1.38 2.96
N GLY A 334 -39.95 1.30 2.37
CA GLY A 334 -39.55 2.19 1.29
C GLY A 334 -38.31 1.67 0.58
N THR A 335 -38.16 2.04 -0.69
CA THR A 335 -36.98 1.72 -1.48
C THR A 335 -36.19 3.00 -1.71
N VAL A 336 -35.02 3.07 -1.11
CA VAL A 336 -34.18 4.25 -1.25
C VAL A 336 -33.10 3.96 -2.27
N ASP A 337 -33.02 4.82 -3.29
CA ASP A 337 -31.94 4.81 -4.26
C ASP A 337 -31.15 6.12 -4.15
N VAL A 338 -29.91 6.02 -3.63
CA VAL A 338 -29.04 7.20 -3.48
C VAL A 338 -27.86 7.03 -4.41
N ALA A 339 -27.94 7.69 -5.57
CA ALA A 339 -26.81 7.81 -6.47
C ALA A 339 -25.85 8.92 -5.99
N PRO A 340 -24.53 8.82 -6.28
CA PRO A 340 -23.58 9.88 -5.96
C PRO A 340 -23.86 11.13 -6.80
N GLY A 341 -24.21 12.25 -6.15
CA GLY A 341 -24.43 13.56 -6.78
C GLY A 341 -25.87 14.08 -6.61
N ASP A 342 -26.85 13.33 -7.12
CA ASP A 342 -28.29 13.59 -6.99
C ASP A 342 -28.99 12.27 -6.63
N GLY A 343 -29.77 12.24 -5.54
CA GLY A 343 -30.44 11.03 -5.04
C GLY A 343 -31.96 11.12 -5.15
N SER A 344 -32.65 9.97 -5.24
CA SER A 344 -34.11 9.92 -5.25
C SER A 344 -34.63 8.81 -4.35
N ALA A 345 -35.44 9.14 -3.36
CA ALA A 345 -36.14 8.13 -2.55
C ALA A 345 -37.49 7.81 -3.20
N THR A 346 -37.75 6.54 -3.44
CA THR A 346 -39.11 6.07 -3.74
C THR A 346 -39.71 5.47 -2.47
N LEU A 347 -40.74 6.12 -1.96
CA LEU A 347 -41.30 5.78 -0.66
C LEU A 347 -42.64 5.08 -0.86
N ASP A 348 -42.64 3.76 -0.64
CA ASP A 348 -43.83 2.91 -0.64
C ASP A 348 -44.28 2.60 0.79
N LEU A 349 -44.91 3.59 1.44
CA LEU A 349 -45.40 3.44 2.81
C LEU A 349 -46.60 2.50 2.84
N ARG A 350 -46.48 1.42 3.60
CA ARG A 350 -47.60 0.53 3.94
C ARG A 350 -47.90 0.66 5.41
N LEU A 351 -49.00 1.33 5.73
CA LEU A 351 -49.48 1.53 7.09
C LEU A 351 -50.06 0.21 7.63
N SER A 352 -50.04 0.07 8.96
CA SER A 352 -50.48 -1.14 9.68
C SER A 352 -51.98 -1.44 9.55
N ASP A 353 -52.78 -0.44 9.16
CA ASP A 353 -54.21 -0.55 8.84
C ASP A 353 -54.47 -1.03 7.39
N GLY A 354 -53.42 -1.36 6.64
CA GLY A 354 -53.49 -1.81 5.25
C GLY A 354 -53.53 -0.66 4.23
N SER A 355 -53.56 0.60 4.68
CA SER A 355 -53.51 1.74 3.76
C SER A 355 -52.10 1.91 3.17
N VAL A 356 -52.04 2.20 1.87
CA VAL A 356 -50.77 2.36 1.15
C VAL A 356 -50.64 3.81 0.72
N VAL A 357 -49.55 4.46 1.14
CA VAL A 357 -49.16 5.80 0.69
C VAL A 357 -47.95 5.61 -0.22
N GLN A 358 -48.16 5.80 -1.52
CA GLN A 358 -47.09 5.72 -2.52
C GLN A 358 -46.68 7.11 -2.98
N GLY A 359 -45.38 7.36 -3.08
CA GLY A 359 -44.87 8.52 -3.80
C GLY A 359 -43.36 8.60 -3.81
N SER A 360 -42.83 9.42 -4.71
CA SER A 360 -41.39 9.67 -4.84
C SER A 360 -41.03 11.01 -4.22
N SER A 361 -39.85 11.06 -3.60
CA SER A 361 -39.25 12.26 -3.02
C SER A 361 -37.85 12.45 -3.58
N GLU A 362 -37.57 13.62 -4.14
CA GLU A 362 -36.20 14.02 -4.45
C GLU A 362 -35.44 14.26 -3.15
N LEU A 363 -34.25 13.68 -3.05
CA LEU A 363 -33.38 13.81 -1.87
C LEU A 363 -32.34 14.89 -2.11
N ARG A 364 -32.17 15.77 -1.13
CA ARG A 364 -31.11 16.79 -1.15
C ARG A 364 -30.16 16.60 0.03
N LEU A 365 -28.86 16.71 -0.25
CA LEU A 365 -27.85 16.61 0.79
C LEU A 365 -28.04 17.74 1.81
N ALA A 366 -28.28 17.37 3.06
CA ALA A 366 -28.53 18.29 4.17
C ALA A 366 -27.30 18.50 5.05
N GLY A 367 -26.42 17.49 5.16
CA GLY A 367 -25.19 17.59 5.94
C GLY A 367 -24.59 16.23 6.31
N GLN A 368 -23.71 16.23 7.30
CA GLN A 368 -23.13 15.02 7.90
C GLN A 368 -23.68 14.78 9.30
N GLU A 369 -23.82 13.51 9.69
CA GLU A 369 -24.25 13.10 11.02
C GLU A 369 -23.51 11.82 11.47
N SER A 370 -23.63 11.46 12.76
CA SER A 370 -23.11 10.19 13.28
C SER A 370 -24.24 9.20 13.53
N VAL A 371 -24.20 8.05 12.85
CA VAL A 371 -25.19 6.97 13.01
C VAL A 371 -24.47 5.73 13.53
N ALA A 372 -24.79 5.35 14.77
CA ALA A 372 -24.18 4.22 15.47
C ALA A 372 -22.63 4.19 15.36
N GLY A 373 -21.99 5.36 15.47
CA GLY A 373 -20.53 5.53 15.45
C GLY A 373 -19.89 5.64 14.06
N ARG A 374 -20.67 5.60 12.96
CA ARG A 374 -20.19 5.86 11.60
C ARG A 374 -20.57 7.26 11.13
N THR A 375 -19.73 7.86 10.29
CA THR A 375 -20.02 9.14 9.63
C THR A 375 -20.96 8.90 8.46
N ALA A 376 -22.15 9.50 8.51
CA ALA A 376 -23.18 9.38 7.50
C ALA A 376 -23.47 10.73 6.85
N LEU A 377 -23.84 10.71 5.57
CA LEU A 377 -24.44 11.82 4.87
C LEU A 377 -25.95 11.78 5.10
N ARG A 378 -26.52 12.89 5.60
CA ARG A 378 -27.96 13.05 5.78
C ARG A 378 -28.56 13.70 4.55
N TYR A 379 -29.59 13.08 4.00
CA TYR A 379 -30.39 13.60 2.91
C TYR A 379 -31.80 13.89 3.39
N ASP A 380 -32.30 15.09 3.13
CA ASP A 380 -33.68 15.48 3.43
C ASP A 380 -34.50 15.44 2.13
N GLY A 381 -35.67 14.80 2.18
CA GLY A 381 -36.58 14.70 1.05
C GLY A 381 -37.70 15.74 1.07
N ALA A 382 -38.25 16.02 -0.11
CA ALA A 382 -39.50 16.78 -0.23
C ALA A 382 -40.71 16.00 0.34
N ALA A 383 -41.73 16.74 0.77
CA ALA A 383 -42.97 16.17 1.30
C ALA A 383 -43.74 15.36 0.26
N VAL A 384 -43.96 14.08 0.54
CA VAL A 384 -44.82 13.19 -0.23
C VAL A 384 -46.24 13.29 0.32
N SER A 385 -47.16 13.80 -0.48
CA SER A 385 -48.59 13.83 -0.14
C SER A 385 -49.32 12.69 -0.84
N ALA A 386 -50.16 11.97 -0.12
CA ALA A 386 -51.19 11.14 -0.73
C ALA A 386 -52.59 11.66 -0.36
N PRO A 387 -53.57 11.60 -1.27
CA PRO A 387 -54.97 11.71 -0.87
C PRO A 387 -55.25 10.58 0.12
N ALA A 388 -55.90 10.89 1.25
CA ALA A 388 -55.98 10.00 2.39
C ALA A 388 -56.75 8.70 2.06
N ALA A 389 -56.04 7.69 1.55
CA ALA A 389 -56.46 6.29 1.63
C ALA A 389 -56.64 5.81 3.09
N ALA A 390 -56.26 6.65 4.07
CA ALA A 390 -56.37 6.47 5.51
C ALA A 390 -57.47 7.33 6.17
N SER A 391 -58.50 7.74 5.40
CA SER A 391 -59.74 8.36 5.91
C SER A 391 -60.80 7.36 6.36
N ALA A 392 -60.52 6.04 6.24
CA ALA A 392 -61.40 5.00 6.77
C ALA A 392 -61.62 5.22 8.28
N GLY A 393 -62.86 5.54 8.65
CA GLY A 393 -63.26 5.81 10.05
C GLY A 393 -63.17 7.28 10.50
N LEU A 394 -62.72 8.22 9.65
CA LEU A 394 -62.77 9.65 9.95
C LEU A 394 -64.09 10.29 9.44
N PRO A 395 -64.63 11.32 10.14
CA PRO A 395 -65.88 11.94 9.75
C PRO A 395 -65.72 12.77 8.46
N ALA A 396 -66.73 12.71 7.59
CA ALA A 396 -66.77 13.54 6.39
C ALA A 396 -67.09 15.03 6.68
N THR A 397 -67.57 15.34 7.89
CA THR A 397 -67.95 16.70 8.32
C THR A 397 -67.54 16.99 9.75
N LEU A 398 -67.12 18.22 10.05
CA LEU A 398 -66.85 18.72 11.41
C LEU A 398 -67.78 19.87 11.80
N THR A 399 -68.12 19.99 13.08
CA THR A 399 -68.91 21.11 13.61
C THR A 399 -68.07 22.38 13.77
N ARG A 400 -68.73 23.55 13.88
CA ARG A 400 -68.06 24.84 14.17
C ARG A 400 -67.19 24.79 15.43
N GLU A 401 -67.64 24.11 16.48
CA GLU A 401 -66.87 23.98 17.73
C GLU A 401 -65.61 23.12 17.54
N GLN A 402 -65.73 22.01 16.79
CA GLN A 402 -64.58 21.16 16.45
C GLN A 402 -63.56 21.92 15.60
N VAL A 403 -63.99 22.69 14.60
CA VAL A 403 -63.10 23.53 13.78
C VAL A 403 -62.42 24.62 14.62
N ALA A 404 -63.14 25.24 15.55
CA ALA A 404 -62.57 26.23 16.46
C ALA A 404 -61.54 25.61 17.43
N ALA A 405 -61.81 24.40 17.93
CA ALA A 405 -60.90 23.68 18.82
C ALA A 405 -59.55 23.38 18.15
N LEU A 406 -59.57 23.03 16.86
CA LEU A 406 -58.37 22.81 16.06
C LEU A 406 -57.52 24.09 15.87
N GLY A 407 -58.15 25.26 15.86
CA GLY A 407 -57.51 26.58 15.78
C GLY A 407 -57.13 27.19 17.13
N GLY A 408 -57.11 26.42 18.22
CA GLY A 408 -56.82 26.93 19.56
C GLY A 408 -57.95 27.79 20.15
N GLY A 409 -59.20 27.44 19.84
CA GLY A 409 -60.41 28.16 20.27
C GLY A 409 -60.82 29.31 19.35
N ARG A 410 -60.10 29.53 18.24
CA ARG A 410 -60.42 30.57 17.25
C ARG A 410 -60.84 29.93 15.94
N LEU A 411 -61.88 30.51 15.33
CA LEU A 411 -62.31 30.13 14.00
C LEU A 411 -61.40 30.74 12.93
N PRO A 412 -61.15 30.03 11.83
CA PRO A 412 -60.33 30.55 10.74
C PRO A 412 -60.92 31.80 10.10
N ILE A 413 -60.04 32.67 9.61
CA ILE A 413 -60.41 33.96 9.00
C ILE A 413 -61.34 33.71 7.79
N GLY A 414 -62.48 34.38 7.75
CA GLY A 414 -63.51 34.21 6.71
C GLY A 414 -64.69 33.30 7.10
N THR A 415 -64.80 32.88 8.37
CA THR A 415 -65.89 32.00 8.87
C THR A 415 -66.77 32.65 9.96
N GLY A 416 -66.67 33.98 10.11
CA GLY A 416 -67.31 34.75 11.19
C GLY A 416 -68.83 34.57 11.27
N ASP A 417 -69.50 34.60 10.11
CA ASP A 417 -70.96 34.68 9.99
C ASP A 417 -71.67 33.32 9.93
N VAL A 418 -70.93 32.22 10.07
CA VAL A 418 -71.48 30.87 9.95
C VAL A 418 -72.31 30.49 11.21
N PRO A 419 -73.53 29.91 11.10
CA PRO A 419 -74.34 29.54 12.26
C PRO A 419 -73.63 28.60 13.26
N ARG A 420 -74.02 28.63 14.55
CA ARG A 420 -73.45 27.73 15.57
C ARG A 420 -73.67 26.25 15.29
N THR A 421 -74.73 25.92 14.57
CA THR A 421 -75.09 24.54 14.17
C THR A 421 -74.46 24.10 12.85
N ALA A 422 -73.64 24.95 12.21
CA ALA A 422 -73.08 24.63 10.91
C ALA A 422 -72.06 23.50 10.97
N THR A 423 -72.08 22.67 9.93
CA THR A 423 -71.10 21.63 9.67
C THR A 423 -70.30 22.00 8.42
N PHE A 424 -69.02 21.67 8.45
CA PHE A 424 -68.09 21.90 7.36
C PHE A 424 -67.70 20.57 6.75
N ALA A 425 -67.81 20.44 5.43
CA ALA A 425 -67.23 19.30 4.73
C ALA A 425 -65.71 19.35 4.87
N VAL A 426 -65.11 18.22 5.24
CA VAL A 426 -63.66 18.13 5.51
C VAL A 426 -62.96 17.12 4.61
N ASP A 427 -61.72 17.47 4.26
CA ASP A 427 -60.77 16.61 3.57
C ASP A 427 -59.51 16.47 4.42
N TYR A 428 -58.95 15.26 4.44
CA TYR A 428 -57.76 14.94 5.22
C TYR A 428 -56.60 14.70 4.28
N ARG A 429 -55.46 15.31 4.61
CA ARG A 429 -54.23 15.16 3.83
C ARG A 429 -53.09 14.75 4.73
N ASP A 430 -52.51 13.59 4.41
CA ASP A 430 -51.25 13.15 4.99
C ASP A 430 -50.08 13.68 4.17
N SER A 431 -49.06 14.17 4.88
CA SER A 431 -47.81 14.64 4.32
C SER A 431 -46.66 13.94 5.04
N TRP A 432 -45.80 13.26 4.28
CA TRP A 432 -44.66 12.51 4.82
C TRP A 432 -43.35 13.08 4.28
N ILE A 433 -42.42 13.38 5.19
CA ILE A 433 -41.10 13.92 4.87
C ILE A 433 -40.06 12.85 5.22
N PRO A 434 -39.36 12.26 4.23
CA PRO A 434 -38.28 11.31 4.49
C PRO A 434 -36.96 12.01 4.79
N GLN A 435 -36.20 11.42 5.72
CA GLN A 435 -34.81 11.74 6.00
C GLN A 435 -34.01 10.44 5.91
N VAL A 436 -32.95 10.45 5.10
CA VAL A 436 -32.16 9.26 4.80
C VAL A 436 -30.73 9.47 5.29
N SER A 437 -30.22 8.51 6.05
CA SER A 437 -28.82 8.48 6.47
C SER A 437 -28.07 7.46 5.62
N VAL A 438 -27.03 7.91 4.92
CA VAL A 438 -26.22 7.07 4.02
C VAL A 438 -24.78 7.05 4.52
N ASP A 439 -24.19 5.87 4.64
CA ASP A 439 -22.79 5.73 5.04
C ASP A 439 -21.88 6.43 4.03
N GLN A 440 -21.03 7.34 4.51
CA GLN A 440 -20.20 8.14 3.63
C GLN A 440 -19.13 7.30 2.90
N ALA A 441 -18.61 6.24 3.53
CA ALA A 441 -17.53 5.43 2.98
C ALA A 441 -18.04 4.44 1.92
N THR A 442 -19.22 3.85 2.13
CA THR A 442 -19.73 2.75 1.30
C THR A 442 -20.94 3.10 0.44
N GLY A 443 -21.63 4.22 0.72
CA GLY A 443 -22.91 4.54 0.09
C GLY A 443 -24.08 3.68 0.58
N THR A 444 -23.88 2.87 1.62
CA THR A 444 -24.92 1.99 2.17
C THR A 444 -25.96 2.82 2.92
N VAL A 445 -27.25 2.63 2.64
CA VAL A 445 -28.32 3.27 3.40
C VAL A 445 -28.35 2.69 4.82
N LEU A 446 -28.05 3.52 5.82
CA LEU A 446 -28.00 3.14 7.22
C LEU A 446 -29.39 3.17 7.87
N GLY A 447 -30.21 4.13 7.47
CA GLY A 447 -31.53 4.31 8.05
C GLY A 447 -32.40 5.29 7.27
N VAL A 448 -33.71 5.16 7.46
CA VAL A 448 -34.72 6.10 6.95
C VAL A 448 -35.61 6.51 8.10
N ALA A 449 -35.62 7.80 8.41
CA ALA A 449 -36.58 8.40 9.31
C ALA A 449 -37.68 9.11 8.50
N LEU A 450 -38.88 9.16 9.04
CA LEU A 450 -40.04 9.78 8.40
C LEU A 450 -40.74 10.67 9.40
N THR A 451 -41.08 11.89 8.99
CA THR A 451 -41.97 12.77 9.75
C THR A 451 -43.29 12.89 9.00
N GLY A 452 -44.37 12.40 9.62
CA GLY A 452 -45.72 12.44 9.08
C GLY A 452 -46.59 13.46 9.79
N THR A 453 -47.26 14.31 9.02
CA THR A 453 -48.29 15.23 9.54
C THR A 453 -49.60 14.99 8.82
N ARG A 454 -50.70 14.93 9.57
CA ARG A 454 -52.06 14.93 9.01
C ARG A 454 -52.65 16.31 9.20
N THR A 455 -53.05 16.93 8.10
CA THR A 455 -53.77 18.21 8.12
C THR A 455 -55.21 18.00 7.70
N VAL A 456 -56.10 18.78 8.30
CA VAL A 456 -57.50 18.84 7.89
C VAL A 456 -57.74 20.12 7.10
N ARG A 457 -58.50 20.00 6.02
CA ARG A 457 -58.99 21.12 5.22
C ARG A 457 -60.49 21.09 5.24
N PHE A 458 -61.12 22.25 5.21
CA PHE A 458 -62.57 22.34 5.19
C PHE A 458 -63.03 23.39 4.19
N ALA A 459 -64.20 23.15 3.58
CA ALA A 459 -64.74 24.02 2.54
C ALA A 459 -65.72 25.04 3.12
N VAL A 460 -65.55 26.30 2.76
CA VAL A 460 -66.47 27.41 3.10
C VAL A 460 -66.72 28.22 1.84
N ASP A 461 -67.96 28.30 1.39
CA ASP A 461 -68.37 29.06 0.19
C ASP A 461 -67.49 28.78 -1.05
N GLY A 462 -67.13 27.50 -1.25
CA GLY A 462 -66.28 27.05 -2.36
C GLY A 462 -64.77 27.30 -2.17
N ARG A 463 -64.33 27.84 -1.03
CA ARG A 463 -62.91 28.03 -0.68
C ARG A 463 -62.44 26.96 0.30
N SER A 464 -61.31 26.33 0.00
CA SER A 464 -60.65 25.37 0.92
C SER A 464 -59.78 26.13 1.92
N LEU A 465 -60.11 26.01 3.21
CA LEU A 465 -59.35 26.58 4.32
C LEU A 465 -58.62 25.48 5.10
N SER A 466 -57.43 25.79 5.62
CA SER A 466 -56.68 24.86 6.48
C SER A 466 -57.24 24.91 7.90
N GLY A 467 -57.62 23.76 8.44
CA GLY A 467 -58.03 23.58 9.83
C GLY A 467 -56.88 23.18 10.76
N GLY A 468 -55.63 23.18 10.29
CA GLY A 468 -54.45 22.86 11.12
C GLY A 468 -54.03 21.38 11.07
N SER A 469 -53.00 21.06 11.87
CA SER A 469 -52.47 19.70 12.02
C SER A 469 -53.20 18.98 13.14
N ILE A 470 -53.68 17.77 12.85
CA ILE A 470 -54.45 16.94 13.80
C ILE A 470 -53.66 15.71 14.27
N ARG A 471 -52.52 15.43 13.65
CA ARG A 471 -51.63 14.32 14.02
C ARG A 471 -50.19 14.63 13.61
N SER A 472 -49.24 14.38 14.52
CA SER A 472 -47.80 14.38 14.20
C SER A 472 -47.17 13.07 14.62
N VAL A 473 -46.54 12.38 13.66
CA VAL A 473 -45.83 11.12 13.89
C VAL A 473 -44.42 11.27 13.40
N SER A 474 -43.47 10.64 14.07
CA SER A 474 -42.18 10.36 13.43
C SER A 474 -41.78 8.91 13.63
N LEU A 475 -41.37 8.29 12.53
CA LEU A 475 -40.88 6.93 12.44
C LEU A 475 -39.37 7.02 12.31
N ALA A 476 -38.64 6.18 13.03
CA ALA A 476 -37.19 6.08 12.92
C ALA A 476 -36.79 4.61 13.04
N PRO A 477 -35.71 4.17 12.39
CA PRO A 477 -35.24 2.79 12.55
C PRO A 477 -34.86 2.56 14.01
N ASP A 478 -35.16 1.37 14.53
CA ASP A 478 -34.73 1.00 15.88
C ASP A 478 -33.20 0.79 15.94
N ALA A 479 -32.66 0.77 17.14
CA ALA A 479 -31.22 0.62 17.34
C ALA A 479 -30.67 -0.70 16.75
N ALA A 480 -31.45 -1.78 16.79
CA ALA A 480 -31.07 -3.07 16.23
C ALA A 480 -30.96 -3.04 14.70
N THR A 481 -31.90 -2.39 14.02
CA THR A 481 -31.88 -2.18 12.57
C THR A 481 -30.70 -1.31 12.17
N LEU A 482 -30.45 -0.21 12.90
CA LEU A 482 -29.28 0.64 12.64
C LEU A 482 -27.97 -0.14 12.81
N GLN A 483 -27.83 -0.93 13.87
CA GLN A 483 -26.65 -1.77 14.11
C GLN A 483 -26.46 -2.85 13.02
N ALA A 484 -27.53 -3.50 12.57
CA ALA A 484 -27.45 -4.48 11.48
C ALA A 484 -27.03 -3.83 10.16
N ARG A 485 -27.51 -2.61 9.87
CA ARG A 485 -27.15 -1.87 8.66
C ARG A 485 -25.73 -1.31 8.72
N THR A 486 -25.27 -0.84 9.87
CA THR A 486 -23.85 -0.44 10.01
C THR A 486 -22.92 -1.65 9.92
N ALA A 487 -23.30 -2.81 10.46
CA ALA A 487 -22.54 -4.05 10.25
C ALA A 487 -22.47 -4.43 8.77
N ALA A 488 -23.59 -4.35 8.05
CA ALA A 488 -23.61 -4.59 6.60
C ALA A 488 -22.74 -3.59 5.81
N ALA A 489 -22.69 -2.32 6.23
CA ALA A 489 -21.80 -1.32 5.65
C ALA A 489 -20.32 -1.69 5.90
N VAL A 490 -19.96 -2.12 7.11
CA VAL A 490 -18.60 -2.62 7.42
C VAL A 490 -18.25 -3.85 6.58
N ASP A 491 -19.18 -4.78 6.41
CA ASP A 491 -18.98 -5.94 5.55
C ASP A 491 -18.76 -5.55 4.09
N ALA A 492 -19.53 -4.57 3.59
CA ALA A 492 -19.37 -4.03 2.24
C ALA A 492 -18.02 -3.33 2.04
N GLU A 493 -17.57 -2.55 3.02
CA GLU A 493 -16.25 -1.91 3.06
C GLU A 493 -15.14 -2.98 3.02
N SER A 494 -15.21 -3.98 3.90
CA SER A 494 -14.24 -5.08 3.93
C SER A 494 -14.23 -5.91 2.64
N ALA A 495 -15.38 -6.04 1.97
CA ALA A 495 -15.50 -6.72 0.68
C ALA A 495 -14.91 -5.88 -0.46
N ALA A 496 -15.04 -4.55 -0.42
CA ALA A 496 -14.36 -3.65 -1.35
C ALA A 496 -12.83 -3.74 -1.22
N ASP A 497 -12.32 -3.71 0.01
CA ASP A 497 -10.88 -3.86 0.28
C ASP A 497 -10.35 -5.20 -0.22
N ARG A 498 -11.04 -6.31 0.11
CA ARG A 498 -10.68 -7.66 -0.36
C ARG A 498 -10.69 -7.75 -1.88
N ARG A 499 -11.66 -7.12 -2.55
CA ARG A 499 -11.71 -7.04 -4.02
C ARG A 499 -10.50 -6.32 -4.59
N GLN A 500 -10.10 -5.21 -3.99
CA GLN A 500 -8.93 -4.46 -4.45
C GLN A 500 -7.63 -5.25 -4.24
N VAL A 501 -7.46 -5.89 -3.07
CA VAL A 501 -6.30 -6.76 -2.78
C VAL A 501 -6.20 -7.90 -3.80
N LEU A 502 -7.25 -8.71 -3.87
CA LEU A 502 -7.25 -9.98 -4.62
C LEU A 502 -7.40 -9.76 -6.11
N GLY A 503 -8.11 -8.71 -6.52
CA GLY A 503 -8.39 -8.42 -7.92
C GLY A 503 -7.34 -7.56 -8.61
N THR A 504 -6.55 -6.79 -7.87
CA THR A 504 -5.64 -5.79 -8.47
C THR A 504 -4.23 -5.84 -7.88
N VAL A 505 -4.09 -5.69 -6.56
CA VAL A 505 -2.77 -5.49 -5.92
C VAL A 505 -1.90 -6.73 -6.02
N VAL A 506 -2.37 -7.87 -5.49
CA VAL A 506 -1.58 -9.11 -5.45
C VAL A 506 -1.35 -9.65 -6.87
N PRO A 507 -2.35 -9.71 -7.77
CA PRO A 507 -2.13 -10.11 -9.15
C PRO A 507 -1.11 -9.25 -9.89
N ALA A 508 -1.14 -7.93 -9.74
CA ALA A 508 -0.18 -7.03 -10.38
C ALA A 508 1.26 -7.29 -9.91
N LEU A 509 1.46 -7.45 -8.59
CA LEU A 509 2.78 -7.79 -8.03
C LEU A 509 3.27 -9.17 -8.52
N LEU A 510 2.38 -10.17 -8.57
CA LEU A 510 2.72 -11.49 -9.10
C LEU A 510 3.05 -11.47 -10.59
N ALA A 511 2.36 -10.63 -11.38
CA ALA A 511 2.66 -10.45 -12.80
C ALA A 511 4.03 -9.80 -13.02
N VAL A 512 4.37 -8.76 -12.26
CA VAL A 512 5.70 -8.13 -12.28
C VAL A 512 6.77 -9.16 -11.87
N PHE A 513 6.53 -9.90 -10.79
CA PHE A 513 7.43 -10.94 -10.32
C PHE A 513 7.66 -12.03 -11.39
N ALA A 514 6.59 -12.51 -12.03
CA ALA A 514 6.65 -13.48 -13.12
C ALA A 514 7.46 -12.94 -14.31
N ALA A 515 7.24 -11.68 -14.70
CA ALA A 515 7.99 -11.03 -15.78
C ALA A 515 9.49 -10.95 -15.49
N VAL A 516 9.87 -10.58 -14.26
CA VAL A 516 11.27 -10.54 -13.82
C VAL A 516 11.89 -11.95 -13.89
N LEU A 517 11.20 -12.97 -13.38
CA LEU A 517 11.68 -14.35 -13.44
C LEU A 517 11.87 -14.84 -14.88
N LEU A 518 10.95 -14.49 -15.78
CA LEU A 518 11.05 -14.82 -17.20
C LEU A 518 12.24 -14.12 -17.87
N ALA A 519 12.50 -12.85 -17.55
CA ALA A 519 13.68 -12.12 -18.05
C ALA A 519 14.99 -12.82 -17.63
N PHE A 520 15.08 -13.26 -16.36
CA PHE A 520 16.23 -14.04 -15.88
C PHE A 520 16.33 -15.44 -16.52
N ALA A 521 15.20 -16.10 -16.80
CA ALA A 521 15.18 -17.37 -17.50
C ALA A 521 15.67 -17.23 -18.95
N ALA A 522 15.23 -16.20 -19.66
CA ALA A 522 15.64 -15.90 -21.03
C ALA A 522 17.14 -15.61 -21.15
N GLY A 523 17.71 -14.85 -20.21
CA GLY A 523 19.15 -14.58 -20.15
C GLY A 523 20.02 -15.83 -19.97
N ALA A 524 19.48 -16.92 -19.43
CA ALA A 524 20.17 -18.20 -19.31
C ALA A 524 20.13 -19.01 -20.62
N TRP A 525 19.15 -18.78 -21.49
CA TRP A 525 19.03 -19.42 -22.80
C TRP A 525 19.85 -18.73 -23.89
N THR A 526 20.04 -17.42 -23.80
CA THR A 526 20.74 -16.62 -24.83
C THR A 526 22.26 -16.66 -24.72
N ARG A 527 22.84 -17.03 -23.57
CA ARG A 527 24.30 -17.22 -23.42
C ARG A 527 24.76 -18.47 -24.20
N ARG A 528 25.06 -18.28 -25.49
CA ARG A 528 25.68 -19.30 -26.36
C ARG A 528 27.01 -19.76 -25.73
N ARG A 529 27.27 -21.08 -25.77
CA ARG A 529 28.57 -21.65 -25.37
C ARG A 529 29.68 -20.99 -26.21
N PRO A 530 30.81 -20.56 -25.63
CA PRO A 530 31.99 -20.24 -26.43
C PRO A 530 32.37 -21.49 -27.25
N ALA A 531 32.70 -21.27 -28.53
CA ALA A 531 33.11 -22.34 -29.42
C ALA A 531 34.32 -23.10 -28.83
N PRO A 532 34.42 -24.43 -29.00
CA PRO A 532 35.59 -25.17 -28.55
C PRO A 532 36.84 -24.57 -29.17
N VAL A 533 37.80 -24.16 -28.33
CA VAL A 533 39.12 -23.74 -28.81
C VAL A 533 39.73 -24.93 -29.57
N PRO A 534 40.12 -24.80 -30.85
CA PRO A 534 40.76 -25.89 -31.57
C PRO A 534 42.03 -26.30 -30.84
N ARG A 535 42.16 -27.60 -30.52
CA ARG A 535 43.38 -28.14 -29.91
C ARG A 535 44.55 -27.88 -30.86
N PRO A 536 45.68 -27.33 -30.39
CA PRO A 536 46.89 -27.27 -31.21
C PRO A 536 47.25 -28.70 -31.64
N ALA A 537 47.53 -28.88 -32.93
CA ALA A 537 47.96 -30.15 -33.50
C ALA A 537 49.16 -30.68 -32.70
N ALA A 538 49.08 -31.95 -32.29
CA ALA A 538 50.16 -32.61 -31.55
C ALA A 538 51.46 -32.50 -32.36
N ALA A 539 52.48 -31.91 -31.75
CA ALA A 539 53.83 -31.88 -32.31
C ALA A 539 54.30 -33.33 -32.52
N THR A 540 54.75 -33.60 -33.74
CA THR A 540 55.36 -34.87 -34.16
C THR A 540 56.59 -35.16 -33.28
N PRO A 541 56.72 -36.37 -32.69
CA PRO A 541 57.90 -36.71 -31.91
C PRO A 541 59.12 -36.92 -32.83
N PRO A 542 60.35 -36.56 -32.39
CA PRO A 542 61.55 -36.81 -33.17
C PRO A 542 61.94 -38.30 -33.05
N LEU A 543 62.09 -38.99 -34.18
CA LEU A 543 62.56 -40.37 -34.23
C LEU A 543 64.06 -40.44 -34.54
N ALA A 544 64.80 -40.75 -33.48
CA ALA A 544 65.94 -41.67 -33.36
C ALA A 544 67.09 -41.65 -34.38
N THR A 545 68.26 -41.34 -33.84
CA THR A 545 69.61 -41.62 -34.36
C THR A 545 69.80 -43.09 -34.75
N ALA A 546 70.25 -43.33 -35.98
CA ALA A 546 70.69 -44.64 -36.46
C ALA A 546 72.12 -44.96 -35.97
N ALA A 547 72.33 -46.18 -35.47
CA ALA A 547 73.64 -46.73 -35.13
C ALA A 547 74.30 -47.40 -36.37
N PRO A 548 75.65 -47.38 -36.50
CA PRO A 548 76.33 -47.95 -37.66
C PRO A 548 76.54 -49.48 -37.53
N PRO A 549 76.47 -50.26 -38.63
CA PRO A 549 76.83 -51.67 -38.62
C PRO A 549 78.36 -51.84 -38.73
N GLY A 550 78.85 -52.84 -37.99
CA GLY A 550 80.27 -53.14 -37.80
C GLY A 550 81.03 -53.62 -39.04
N THR A 551 82.33 -53.37 -38.99
CA THR A 551 83.36 -53.90 -39.88
C THR A 551 83.60 -55.37 -39.61
N GLY A 552 83.58 -56.16 -40.69
CA GLY A 552 83.83 -57.61 -40.66
C GLY A 552 84.31 -58.13 -42.01
N ARG A 553 85.44 -57.62 -42.50
CA ARG A 553 86.55 -58.36 -43.11
C ARG A 553 87.68 -57.42 -43.50
#